data_AF-X1WI30-F1
#
_entry.id   AF-X1WI30-F1
#
_cell.length_a   1.000
_cell.length_b   1.000
_cell.length_c   1.000
_cell.angle_alpha   90.00
_cell.angle_beta   90.00
_cell.angle_gamma   90.00
#
_symmetry.space_group_name_H-M   'P 1'
#
loop_
_entity.id
_entity.type
_entity.pdbx_description
1 polymer ?
#
loop_
_entity_poly.entity_id
_entity_poly.type
_entity_poly.pdbx_seq_one_letter_code
_entity_poly.pdbx_strand_id
1 'polypeptide(L)'
;METNYLKRCFGNCLAQALAEVAKVRPSDPIEYLAHWLYHYRKTAKAKEENREKKIHLQEEYDSSLKEMEMTEMLKQEEYQIQQNCEKCHKELTSETVSTKKTIFMQEDTNPLEKEALKQEFLPGT
;
A
#
# COMPACT_ATOMS: atom_id res chain seq x y z
N MET A 1 35.41 -2.18 36.67
CA MET A 1 34.34 -1.87 35.69
C MET A 1 34.78 -0.86 34.62
N GLU A 2 36.02 -0.38 34.66
CA GLU A 2 36.49 0.84 34.00
C GLU A 2 36.99 0.55 32.57
N THR A 3 37.50 -0.67 32.35
CA THR A 3 38.01 -1.12 31.04
C THR A 3 36.91 -1.27 30.00
N ASN A 4 35.75 -1.78 30.36
CA ASN A 4 34.59 -1.89 29.48
C ASN A 4 34.07 -0.51 29.07
N TYR A 5 34.05 0.43 30.02
CA TYR A 5 33.69 1.82 29.74
C TYR A 5 34.67 2.46 28.75
N LEU A 6 35.98 2.33 29.01
CA LEU A 6 37.02 2.89 28.15
C LEU A 6 36.98 2.29 26.75
N LYS A 7 36.77 0.97 26.64
CA LYS A 7 36.62 0.27 25.35
C LYS A 7 35.40 0.76 24.57
N ARG A 8 34.26 0.99 25.24
CA ARG A 8 33.04 1.47 24.58
C ARG A 8 33.16 2.92 24.13
N CYS A 9 33.73 3.80 24.96
CA CYS A 9 33.81 5.23 24.65
C CYS A 9 34.98 5.58 23.71
N PHE A 10 36.13 4.93 23.90
CA PHE A 10 37.37 5.29 23.22
C PHE A 10 37.97 4.19 22.36
N GLY A 11 37.46 2.96 22.41
CA GLY A 11 38.06 1.83 21.69
C GLY A 11 38.14 2.06 20.17
N ASN A 12 37.02 2.45 19.55
CA ASN A 12 36.99 2.67 18.10
C ASN A 12 37.81 3.88 17.66
N CYS A 13 37.71 5.01 18.38
CA CYS A 13 38.42 6.22 18.02
C CYS A 13 39.93 6.08 18.23
N LEU A 14 40.37 5.48 19.35
CA LEU A 14 41.78 5.21 19.60
C LEU A 14 42.35 4.21 18.59
N ALA A 15 41.61 3.14 18.24
CA ALA A 15 42.07 2.18 17.24
C ALA A 15 42.30 2.84 15.87
N GLN A 16 41.38 3.72 15.43
CA GLN A 16 41.52 4.47 14.19
C GLN A 16 42.67 5.48 14.25
N ALA A 17 42.78 6.21 15.36
CA ALA A 17 43.84 7.20 15.56
C ALA A 17 45.23 6.53 15.56
N LEU A 18 45.37 5.41 16.26
CA LEU A 18 46.61 4.62 16.28
C LEU A 18 46.93 4.01 14.92
N ALA A 19 45.93 3.58 14.15
CA ALA A 19 46.15 3.12 12.79
C ALA A 19 46.69 4.24 11.89
N GLU A 20 46.19 5.48 12.04
CA GLU A 20 46.70 6.64 11.30
C GLU A 20 48.11 7.03 11.74
N VAL A 21 48.40 7.03 13.04
CA VAL A 21 49.76 7.25 13.55
C VAL A 21 50.73 6.19 13.01
N ALA A 22 50.33 4.91 12.97
CA ALA A 22 51.16 3.83 12.45
C ALA A 22 51.45 3.96 10.95
N LYS A 23 50.53 4.54 10.17
CA LYS A 23 50.71 4.84 8.74
C LYS A 23 51.63 6.03 8.51
N VAL A 24 51.35 7.15 9.20
CA VAL A 24 52.04 8.44 8.96
C VAL A 24 53.43 8.47 9.61
N ARG A 25 53.62 7.74 10.72
CA ARG A 25 54.86 7.72 11.52
C ARG A 25 55.41 9.13 11.80
N PRO A 26 54.61 10.00 12.44
CA PRO A 26 55.04 11.35 12.77
C PRO A 26 56.23 11.34 13.72
N SER A 27 57.04 12.39 13.69
CA SER A 27 58.18 12.56 14.61
C SER A 27 57.73 12.67 16.07
N ASP A 28 56.57 13.28 16.33
CA ASP A 28 55.88 13.25 17.62
C ASP A 28 54.51 12.54 17.50
N PRO A 29 54.41 11.25 17.89
CA PRO A 29 53.17 10.50 17.81
C PRO A 29 52.13 10.90 18.86
N ILE A 30 52.54 11.49 19.99
CA ILE A 30 51.61 11.88 21.05
C ILE A 30 50.88 13.16 20.64
N GLU A 31 51.62 14.15 20.15
CA GLU A 31 51.05 15.40 19.66
C GLU A 31 50.11 15.17 18.46
N TYR A 32 50.55 14.35 17.51
CA TYR A 32 49.73 14.01 16.34
C TYR A 32 48.41 13.32 16.76
N LEU A 33 48.48 12.38 17.71
CA LEU A 33 47.30 11.68 18.21
C LEU A 33 46.32 12.66 18.87
N ALA A 34 46.81 13.62 19.66
CA ALA A 34 45.98 14.63 20.31
C ALA A 34 45.24 15.50 19.28
N HIS A 35 45.94 15.99 18.26
CA HIS A 35 45.33 16.73 17.16
C HIS A 35 44.30 15.88 16.40
N TRP A 36 44.61 14.62 16.10
CA TRP A 36 43.70 13.73 15.42
C TRP A 36 42.40 13.52 16.21
N LEU A 37 42.49 13.25 17.51
CA LEU A 37 41.33 13.07 18.38
C LEU A 37 40.48 14.34 18.51
N TYR A 38 41.11 15.51 18.54
CA TYR A 38 40.40 16.79 18.55
C TYR A 38 39.54 16.98 17.29
N HIS A 39 40.08 16.65 16.12
CA HIS A 39 39.36 16.73 14.85
C HIS A 39 38.31 15.63 14.70
N TYR A 40 38.60 14.42 15.19
CA TYR A 40 37.70 13.26 15.10
C TYR A 40 36.34 13.53 15.72
N ARG A 41 36.26 14.24 16.85
CA ARG A 41 34.96 14.53 17.49
C ARG A 41 34.04 15.34 16.56
N LYS A 42 34.59 16.27 15.79
CA LYS A 42 33.83 17.11 14.85
C LYS A 42 33.34 16.28 13.65
N THR A 43 34.17 15.40 13.13
CA THR A 43 33.85 14.59 11.94
C THR A 43 33.00 13.35 12.26
N ALA A 44 33.17 12.77 13.45
CA ALA A 44 32.42 11.60 13.89
C ALA A 44 30.92 11.89 14.00
N LYS A 45 30.54 13.06 14.53
CA LYS A 45 29.13 13.46 14.62
C LYS A 45 28.49 13.55 13.24
N ALA A 46 29.14 14.24 12.30
CA ALA A 46 28.66 14.36 10.92
C ALA A 46 28.57 12.99 10.20
N LYS A 47 29.51 12.08 10.49
CA LYS A 47 29.50 10.72 9.92
C LYS A 47 28.33 9.89 10.45
N GLU A 48 28.00 9.97 11.74
CA GLU A 48 26.85 9.27 12.31
C GLU A 48 25.54 9.82 11.75
N GLU A 49 25.37 11.15 11.74
CA GLU A 49 24.18 11.80 11.15
C GLU A 49 24.00 11.41 9.67
N ASN A 50 25.09 11.30 8.90
CA ASN A 50 25.02 10.86 7.51
C ASN A 50 24.65 9.37 7.39
N ARG A 51 25.09 8.53 8.33
CA ARG A 51 24.73 7.11 8.37
C ARG A 51 23.25 6.94 8.66
N GLU A 52 22.72 7.65 9.66
CA GLU A 52 21.29 7.66 10.00
C GLU A 52 20.44 8.13 8.82
N LYS A 53 20.85 9.24 8.16
CA LYS A 53 20.18 9.74 6.95
C LYS A 53 20.15 8.72 5.82
N LYS A 54 21.24 7.97 5.61
CA LYS A 54 21.30 6.91 4.59
C LYS A 54 20.36 5.75 4.91
N ILE A 55 20.26 5.36 6.18
CA ILE A 55 19.34 4.30 6.62
C ILE A 55 17.90 4.74 6.37
N HIS A 56 17.54 5.95 6.82
CA HIS A 56 16.20 6.50 6.61
C HIS A 56 15.82 6.58 5.12
N LEU A 57 16.72 7.09 4.29
CA LEU A 57 16.48 7.19 2.85
C LEU A 57 16.25 5.81 2.19
N GLN A 58 16.98 4.77 2.63
CA GLN A 58 16.78 3.41 2.16
C GLN A 58 15.41 2.86 2.58
N GLU A 59 15.01 3.10 3.82
CA GLU A 59 13.70 2.67 4.35
C GLU A 59 12.55 3.34 3.60
N GLU A 60 12.66 4.62 3.27
CA GLU A 60 11.67 5.35 2.45
C GLU A 60 11.59 4.78 1.03
N TYR A 61 12.73 4.48 0.41
CA TYR A 61 12.76 3.86 -0.91
C TYR A 61 12.08 2.48 -0.91
N ASP A 62 12.41 1.64 0.07
CA ASP A 62 11.82 0.31 0.21
C ASP A 62 10.31 0.38 0.51
N SER A 63 9.87 1.38 1.26
CA SER A 63 8.46 1.63 1.55
C SER A 63 7.70 2.10 0.32
N SER A 64 8.28 3.03 -0.44
CA SER A 64 7.70 3.52 -1.70
C SER A 64 7.58 2.40 -2.73
N LEU A 65 8.57 1.51 -2.82
CA LEU A 65 8.52 0.35 -3.71
C LEU A 65 7.34 -0.58 -3.36
N LYS A 66 7.13 -0.86 -2.06
CA LYS A 66 6.00 -1.68 -1.58
C LYS A 66 4.65 -1.02 -1.81
N GLU A 67 4.57 0.30 -1.62
CA GLU A 67 3.35 1.08 -1.87
C GLU A 67 2.99 1.06 -3.36
N MET A 68 3.98 1.16 -4.25
CA MET A 68 3.76 1.05 -5.69
C MET A 68 3.23 -0.33 -6.08
N GLU A 69 3.82 -1.40 -5.57
CA GLU A 69 3.37 -2.78 -5.80
C GLU A 69 1.93 -2.99 -5.30
N MET A 70 1.63 -2.51 -4.08
CA MET A 70 0.27 -2.56 -3.53
C MET A 70 -0.73 -1.78 -4.39
N THR A 71 -0.36 -0.60 -4.85
CA THR A 71 -1.22 0.24 -5.69
C THR A 71 -1.50 -0.42 -7.04
N GLU A 72 -0.53 -1.12 -7.62
CA GLU A 72 -0.72 -1.87 -8.87
C GLU A 72 -1.69 -3.04 -8.69
N MET A 73 -1.54 -3.81 -7.60
CA MET A 73 -2.47 -4.89 -7.27
C MET A 73 -3.91 -4.37 -7.08
N LEU A 74 -4.08 -3.27 -6.34
CA LEU A 74 -5.40 -2.66 -6.12
C LEU A 74 -6.05 -2.20 -7.43
N LYS A 75 -5.28 -1.60 -8.34
CA LYS A 75 -5.79 -1.19 -9.67
C LYS A 75 -6.21 -2.40 -10.51
N GLN A 76 -5.44 -3.49 -10.44
CA GLN A 76 -5.78 -4.72 -11.15
C GLN A 76 -7.07 -5.36 -10.59
N GLU A 77 -7.26 -5.36 -9.28
CA GLU A 77 -8.50 -5.83 -8.64
C GLU A 77 -9.69 -4.95 -9.02
N GLU A 78 -9.54 -3.62 -8.95
CA GLU A 78 -10.58 -2.65 -9.33
C GLU A 78 -11.06 -2.89 -10.78
N TYR A 79 -10.11 -3.09 -11.71
CA TYR A 79 -10.43 -3.37 -13.10
C TYR A 79 -11.21 -4.69 -13.28
N GLN A 80 -10.83 -5.74 -12.55
CA GLN A 80 -11.54 -7.02 -12.58
C GLN A 80 -12.96 -6.90 -12.05
N ILE A 81 -13.15 -6.17 -10.95
CA ILE A 81 -14.47 -5.91 -10.36
C ILE A 81 -15.33 -5.13 -11.37
N GLN A 82 -14.80 -4.06 -11.96
CA GLN A 82 -15.53 -3.27 -12.95
C GLN A 82 -15.98 -4.12 -14.15
N GLN A 83 -15.08 -4.93 -14.73
CA GLN A 83 -15.44 -5.83 -15.82
C GLN A 83 -16.53 -6.83 -15.42
N ASN A 84 -16.45 -7.40 -14.22
CA ASN A 84 -17.42 -8.37 -13.74
C ASN A 84 -18.79 -7.73 -13.48
N CYS A 85 -18.82 -6.54 -12.88
CA CYS A 85 -20.04 -5.75 -12.71
C CYS A 85 -20.70 -5.42 -14.07
N GLU A 86 -19.91 -5.00 -15.06
CA GLU A 86 -20.41 -4.74 -16.41
C GLU A 86 -20.96 -6.01 -17.08
N LYS A 87 -20.31 -7.16 -16.90
CA LYS A 87 -20.80 -8.47 -17.42
C LYS A 87 -22.12 -8.87 -16.76
N CYS A 88 -22.22 -8.84 -15.43
CA CYS A 88 -23.47 -9.16 -14.71
C CYS A 88 -24.62 -8.23 -15.10
N HIS A 89 -24.36 -6.94 -15.31
CA HIS A 89 -25.38 -6.00 -15.80
C HIS A 89 -25.88 -6.33 -17.21
N LYS A 90 -25.01 -6.78 -18.11
CA LYS A 90 -25.37 -7.21 -19.47
C LYS A 90 -26.21 -8.50 -19.46
N GLU A 91 -25.90 -9.44 -18.57
CA GLU A 91 -26.67 -10.68 -18.39
C GLU A 91 -28.10 -10.40 -17.89
N LEU A 92 -28.25 -9.59 -16.84
CA LEU A 92 -29.56 -9.22 -16.26
C LEU A 92 -30.44 -8.41 -17.22
N THR A 93 -29.85 -7.59 -18.08
CA THR A 93 -30.61 -6.83 -19.09
C THR A 93 -31.11 -7.73 -20.24
N SER A 94 -30.39 -8.80 -20.57
CA SER A 94 -30.84 -9.79 -21.57
C SER A 94 -32.00 -10.68 -21.05
N GLU A 95 -31.98 -11.06 -19.76
CA GLU A 95 -33.07 -11.80 -19.13
C GLU A 95 -34.32 -10.95 -18.91
N THR A 96 -34.18 -9.70 -18.48
CA THR A 96 -35.35 -8.82 -18.24
C THR A 96 -36.08 -8.43 -19.53
N VAL A 97 -35.41 -8.38 -20.69
CA VAL A 97 -36.07 -8.20 -21.99
C VAL A 97 -36.81 -9.48 -22.43
N SER A 98 -36.30 -10.66 -22.04
CA SER A 98 -36.99 -11.95 -22.28
C SER A 98 -38.26 -12.08 -21.41
N THR A 99 -38.18 -11.77 -20.11
CA THR A 99 -39.33 -11.90 -19.19
C THR A 99 -40.41 -10.84 -19.43
N LYS A 100 -40.05 -9.60 -19.81
CA LYS A 100 -41.04 -8.58 -20.19
C LYS A 100 -41.76 -8.91 -21.50
N LYS A 101 -41.10 -9.62 -22.43
CA LYS A 101 -41.75 -10.14 -23.64
C LYS A 101 -42.75 -11.26 -23.30
N THR A 102 -42.47 -12.06 -22.28
CA THR A 102 -43.40 -13.10 -21.79
C THR A 102 -44.60 -12.52 -21.03
N ILE A 103 -44.43 -11.43 -20.27
CA ILE A 103 -45.54 -10.75 -19.58
C ILE A 103 -46.42 -9.95 -20.58
N PHE A 104 -45.81 -9.28 -21.57
CA PHE A 104 -46.56 -8.51 -22.58
C PHE A 104 -47.37 -9.39 -23.55
N MET A 105 -47.02 -10.66 -23.73
CA MET A 105 -47.79 -11.59 -24.58
C MET A 105 -48.97 -12.26 -23.86
N GLN A 106 -49.13 -12.07 -22.54
CA GLN A 106 -50.21 -12.71 -21.77
C GLN A 106 -51.40 -11.79 -21.47
N GLU A 107 -51.26 -10.47 -21.62
CA GLU A 107 -52.34 -9.50 -21.37
C GLU A 107 -53.22 -9.21 -22.60
N ASP A 108 -52.85 -9.70 -23.80
CA ASP A 108 -53.52 -9.39 -25.07
C ASP A 108 -54.34 -10.56 -25.67
N THR A 109 -54.83 -11.47 -24.84
CA THR A 109 -55.94 -12.39 -25.19
C THR A 109 -56.99 -12.40 -24.10
N ASN A 110 -57.76 -11.30 -24.00
CA ASN A 110 -59.22 -11.35 -23.87
C ASN A 110 -59.82 -9.94 -23.80
N PRO A 111 -60.58 -9.56 -24.84
CA PRO A 111 -61.80 -8.82 -24.60
C PRO A 111 -62.99 -9.49 -25.27
N LEU A 112 -64.05 -9.68 -24.46
CA LEU A 112 -65.46 -9.68 -24.85
C LEU A 112 -65.91 -10.84 -25.76
N GLU A 113 -66.82 -11.70 -25.31
CA GLU A 113 -68.23 -11.42 -25.57
C GLU A 113 -69.14 -11.89 -24.43
N LYS A 114 -70.01 -10.97 -24.01
CA LYS A 114 -71.21 -11.22 -23.24
C LYS A 114 -72.25 -11.79 -24.19
N GLU A 115 -72.82 -12.95 -23.91
CA GLU A 115 -74.24 -13.23 -24.18
C GLU A 115 -74.71 -14.53 -23.51
N ALA A 116 -76.02 -14.55 -23.23
CA ALA A 116 -76.85 -15.65 -22.73
C ALA A 116 -77.03 -15.82 -21.20
N LEU A 117 -78.31 -15.79 -20.84
CA LEU A 117 -78.98 -16.14 -19.58
C LEU A 117 -78.97 -15.12 -18.43
N LYS A 118 -79.83 -14.11 -18.55
CA LYS A 118 -80.75 -13.73 -17.45
C LYS A 118 -82.13 -13.32 -17.99
N GLN A 119 -83.02 -14.28 -18.11
CA GLN A 119 -84.47 -14.14 -17.97
C GLN A 119 -84.90 -15.41 -17.24
N GLU A 120 -85.21 -15.33 -15.96
CA GLU A 120 -86.58 -15.36 -15.39
C GLU A 120 -86.35 -15.55 -13.86
N PHE A 121 -86.99 -14.95 -12.86
CA PHE A 121 -88.30 -14.34 -12.66
C PHE A 121 -88.19 -13.17 -11.63
N LEU A 122 -89.22 -12.32 -11.63
CA LEU A 122 -89.38 -11.03 -10.91
C LEU A 122 -89.79 -11.20 -9.41
N PRO A 123 -90.44 -10.21 -8.74
CA PRO A 123 -89.93 -9.44 -7.62
C PRO A 123 -90.61 -9.81 -6.28
N GLY A 124 -90.16 -9.22 -5.16
CA GLY A 124 -90.82 -9.38 -3.87
C GLY A 124 -92.19 -8.69 -3.80
N THR A 125 -93.21 -9.40 -3.32
CA THR A 125 -93.95 -9.17 -2.05
C THR A 125 -94.89 -10.36 -1.85
#